data_AF-A0A7L1M4L1-F1
#
_entry.id   AF-A0A7L1M4L1-F1
#
_cell.length_a   1.000
_cell.length_b   1.000
_cell.length_c   1.000
_cell.angle_alpha   90.00
_cell.angle_beta   90.00
_cell.angle_gamma   90.00
#
_symmetry.space_group_name_H-M   'P 1'
#
loop_
_entity.id
_entity.type
_entity.pdbx_description
1 polymer ?
#
loop_
_entity_poly.entity_id
_entity_poly.type
_entity_poly.pdbx_seq_one_letter_code
_entity_poly.pdbx_strand_id
1 'polypeptide(L)'
;MWMALCVAMYFFGTRAEITQTPSLLVREDENVTLKCSQNNNHNSMYWYLQQPGKGMQSIYYSFAVDQNQKGDIPAGFQVNRPNMAEFYLDILSVKLNHSAIYFCASSLDTTLQRHLLSLHK
;
A
#
# COMPACT_ATOMS: atom_id res chain seq x y z
N MET A 1 43.19 13.50 -7.94
CA MET A 1 42.12 13.39 -8.95
C MET A 1 41.28 12.11 -8.80
N TRP A 2 41.01 11.62 -7.57
CA TRP A 2 40.09 10.50 -7.30
C TRP A 2 38.94 10.90 -6.35
N MET A 3 39.12 11.97 -5.55
CA MET A 3 38.09 12.50 -4.65
C MET A 3 36.85 13.04 -5.37
N ALA A 4 36.99 13.48 -6.63
CA ALA A 4 35.88 14.03 -7.41
C ALA A 4 34.89 12.95 -7.89
N LEU A 5 35.37 11.72 -8.13
CA LEU A 5 34.50 10.60 -8.53
C LEU A 5 33.64 10.10 -7.37
N CYS A 6 34.16 10.13 -6.15
CA CYS A 6 33.37 9.76 -4.96
C CYS A 6 32.19 10.71 -4.73
N VAL A 7 32.37 12.02 -4.92
CA VAL A 7 31.30 13.02 -4.70
C VAL A 7 30.20 12.91 -5.76
N ALA A 8 30.53 12.55 -7.00
CA ALA A 8 29.55 12.34 -8.06
C ALA A 8 28.67 11.09 -7.85
N MET A 9 29.16 10.08 -7.11
CA MET A 9 28.39 8.86 -6.81
C MET A 9 27.36 9.02 -5.69
N TYR A 10 27.38 10.13 -4.93
CA TYR A 10 26.44 10.36 -3.83
C TYR A 10 25.07 10.91 -4.26
N PHE A 11 24.87 11.28 -5.53
CA PHE A 11 23.67 11.97 -5.99
C PHE A 11 22.67 11.13 -6.78
N PHE A 12 22.92 9.83 -7.00
CA PHE A 12 21.97 8.93 -7.66
C PHE A 12 21.09 8.14 -6.67
N GLY A 13 20.63 8.79 -5.59
CA GLY A 13 19.53 8.26 -4.80
C GLY A 13 18.20 8.65 -5.45
N THR A 14 17.52 7.72 -6.11
CA THR A 14 16.12 7.96 -6.51
C THR A 14 15.28 8.10 -5.24
N ARG A 15 14.50 9.19 -5.14
CA ARG A 15 13.58 9.37 -4.01
C ARG A 15 12.49 8.30 -4.09
N ALA A 16 12.35 7.51 -3.03
CA ALA A 16 11.25 6.56 -2.90
C ALA A 16 9.92 7.31 -2.97
N GLU A 17 9.06 6.91 -3.90
CA GLU A 17 7.79 7.54 -4.17
C GLU A 17 6.68 6.50 -4.27
N ILE A 18 5.52 6.85 -3.72
CA ILE A 18 4.26 6.16 -3.91
C ILE A 18 3.34 7.08 -4.68
N THR A 19 2.78 6.59 -5.78
CA THR A 19 1.71 7.26 -6.52
C THR A 19 0.46 6.42 -6.44
N GLN A 20 -0.68 7.00 -6.13
CA GLN A 20 -1.97 6.28 -6.06
C GLN A 20 -3.09 7.04 -6.75
N THR A 21 -4.20 6.35 -7.05
CA THR A 21 -5.42 7.00 -7.55
C THR A 21 -5.80 8.16 -6.62
N PRO A 22 -6.05 9.37 -7.15
CA PRO A 22 -6.44 10.51 -6.35
C PRO A 22 -7.86 10.37 -5.80
N SER A 23 -8.37 11.42 -5.15
CA SER A 23 -9.74 11.46 -4.65
C SER A 23 -10.77 11.19 -5.75
N LEU A 24 -11.76 10.37 -5.44
CA LEU A 24 -12.83 9.99 -6.35
C LEU A 24 -14.19 10.11 -5.64
N LEU A 25 -15.19 10.61 -6.37
CA LEU A 25 -16.59 10.55 -5.97
C LEU A 25 -17.29 9.53 -6.88
N VAL A 26 -17.86 8.50 -6.26
CA VAL A 26 -18.46 7.34 -6.93
C VAL A 26 -19.89 7.17 -6.43
N ARG A 27 -20.79 6.67 -7.28
CA ARG A 27 -22.14 6.32 -6.83
C ARG A 27 -22.14 4.94 -6.16
N GLU A 28 -23.15 4.68 -5.33
CA GLU A 28 -23.33 3.32 -4.81
C GLU A 28 -23.57 2.33 -5.97
N ASP A 29 -23.22 1.07 -5.73
CA ASP A 29 -23.31 -0.05 -6.67
C ASP A 29 -22.37 -0.01 -7.89
N GLU A 30 -21.64 1.07 -8.09
CA GLU A 30 -20.56 1.13 -9.09
C GLU A 30 -19.35 0.31 -8.62
N ASN A 31 -18.52 -0.12 -9.58
CA ASN A 31 -17.23 -0.75 -9.32
C ASN A 31 -16.11 0.27 -9.51
N VAL A 32 -15.14 0.27 -8.61
CA VAL A 32 -13.96 1.14 -8.72
C VAL A 32 -12.69 0.34 -8.48
N THR A 33 -11.65 0.66 -9.25
CA THR A 33 -10.30 0.16 -9.05
C THR A 33 -9.39 1.30 -8.61
N LEU A 34 -8.78 1.17 -7.45
CA LEU A 34 -7.70 2.05 -6.99
C LEU A 34 -6.36 1.44 -7.40
N LYS A 35 -5.49 2.26 -7.98
CA LYS A 35 -4.13 1.90 -8.37
C LYS A 35 -3.16 2.46 -7.36
N CYS A 36 -2.15 1.68 -7.00
CA CYS A 36 -0.95 2.16 -6.33
C CYS A 36 0.30 1.76 -7.13
N SER A 37 1.28 2.64 -7.20
CA SER A 37 2.55 2.46 -7.91
C SER A 37 3.72 2.88 -7.02
N GLN A 38 4.84 2.18 -7.12
CA GLN A 38 6.08 2.47 -6.39
C GLN A 38 7.30 2.40 -7.31
N ASN A 39 8.33 3.19 -7.03
CA ASN A 39 9.55 3.29 -7.86
C ASN A 39 10.84 2.76 -7.19
N ASN A 40 10.72 2.19 -6.00
CA ASN A 40 11.84 1.84 -5.12
C ASN A 40 12.12 0.32 -5.04
N ASN A 41 11.55 -0.46 -5.97
CA ASN A 41 11.69 -1.92 -6.05
C ASN A 41 11.39 -2.65 -4.72
N HIS A 42 10.45 -2.11 -3.94
CA HIS A 42 9.97 -2.73 -2.70
C HIS A 42 9.21 -4.03 -2.99
N ASN A 43 9.50 -5.07 -2.21
CA ASN A 43 8.85 -6.37 -2.33
C ASN A 43 7.39 -6.29 -1.92
N SER A 44 7.15 -5.70 -0.74
CA SER A 44 5.84 -5.68 -0.12
C SER A 44 5.07 -4.40 -0.41
N MET A 45 3.76 -4.53 -0.59
CA MET A 45 2.84 -3.40 -0.74
C MET A 45 1.56 -3.62 0.05
N TYR A 46 0.93 -2.52 0.46
CA TYR A 46 -0.16 -2.52 1.42
C TYR A 46 -1.26 -1.57 0.99
N TRP A 47 -2.50 -1.95 1.25
CA TRP A 47 -3.66 -1.09 1.19
C TRP A 47 -4.29 -0.95 2.57
N TYR A 48 -4.52 0.29 2.96
CA TYR A 48 -5.17 0.66 4.20
C TYR A 48 -6.41 1.52 3.96
N LEU A 49 -7.36 1.40 4.87
CA LEU A 49 -8.55 2.24 4.97
C LEU A 49 -8.46 3.08 6.23
N GLN A 50 -8.83 4.36 6.15
CA GLN A 50 -9.07 5.21 7.30
C GLN A 50 -10.44 5.87 7.18
N GLN A 51 -11.39 5.40 7.99
CA GLN A 51 -12.70 6.02 8.15
C GLN A 51 -12.66 7.15 9.19
N PRO A 52 -13.53 8.16 9.12
CA PRO A 52 -13.62 9.21 10.13
C PRO A 52 -13.78 8.63 11.54
N GLY A 53 -12.95 9.10 12.47
CA GLY A 53 -12.98 8.65 13.87
C GLY A 53 -12.44 7.25 14.14
N LYS A 54 -11.92 6.55 13.13
CA LYS A 54 -11.26 5.24 13.28
C LYS A 54 -9.75 5.35 13.06
N GLY A 55 -9.02 4.37 13.60
CA GLY A 55 -7.62 4.15 13.26
C GLY A 55 -7.44 3.69 11.82
N MET A 56 -6.18 3.63 11.37
CA MET A 56 -5.82 3.00 10.10
C MET A 56 -6.05 1.49 10.19
N GLN A 57 -6.74 0.91 9.21
CA GLN A 57 -7.10 -0.52 9.19
C GLN A 57 -6.53 -1.17 7.93
N SER A 58 -5.92 -2.35 8.05
CA SER A 58 -5.36 -3.06 6.88
C SER A 58 -6.48 -3.71 6.08
N ILE A 59 -6.51 -3.48 4.76
CA ILE A 59 -7.45 -4.14 3.85
C ILE A 59 -6.80 -5.41 3.29
N TYR A 60 -5.67 -5.23 2.60
CA TYR A 60 -4.86 -6.28 2.01
C TYR A 60 -3.40 -5.84 2.00
N TYR A 61 -2.51 -6.82 1.94
CA TYR A 61 -1.10 -6.60 1.65
C TYR A 61 -0.57 -7.71 0.76
N SER A 62 0.60 -7.50 0.19
CA SER A 62 1.23 -8.46 -0.71
C SER A 62 2.72 -8.50 -0.39
N PHE A 63 3.28 -9.71 -0.27
CA PHE A 63 4.71 -9.89 0.01
C PHE A 63 5.59 -9.83 -1.24
N ALA A 64 5.01 -10.22 -2.38
CA ALA A 64 5.64 -10.28 -3.69
C ALA A 64 4.54 -10.35 -4.77
N VAL A 65 4.94 -10.39 -6.04
CA VAL A 65 4.01 -10.62 -7.17
C VAL A 65 3.14 -11.84 -6.91
N ASP A 66 1.83 -11.68 -7.08
CA ASP A 66 0.80 -12.72 -6.85
C ASP A 66 0.74 -13.34 -5.43
N GLN A 67 1.42 -12.75 -4.43
CA GLN A 67 1.43 -13.24 -3.04
C GLN A 67 0.59 -12.36 -2.12
N ASN A 68 -0.70 -12.24 -2.43
CA ASN A 68 -1.65 -11.38 -1.71
C ASN A 68 -2.15 -12.04 -0.42
N GLN A 69 -2.31 -11.23 0.63
CA GLN A 69 -2.77 -11.62 1.95
C GLN A 69 -3.86 -10.69 2.46
N LYS A 70 -4.83 -11.26 3.16
CA LYS A 70 -5.93 -10.52 3.78
C LYS A 70 -5.42 -9.74 4.99
N GLY A 71 -5.83 -8.47 5.10
CA GLY A 71 -5.66 -7.67 6.29
C GLY A 71 -6.78 -7.90 7.30
N ASP A 72 -7.03 -6.88 8.13
CA ASP A 72 -8.05 -6.89 9.18
C ASP A 72 -9.47 -6.81 8.62
N ILE A 73 -9.65 -6.08 7.51
CA ILE A 73 -10.96 -5.80 6.90
C ILE A 73 -10.98 -6.08 5.38
N PRO A 74 -10.78 -7.34 4.96
CA PRO A 74 -10.70 -7.70 3.54
C PRO A 74 -12.07 -7.79 2.84
N ALA A 75 -13.18 -7.79 3.59
CA ALA A 75 -14.52 -8.00 3.06
C ALA A 75 -14.96 -6.82 2.18
N GLY A 76 -15.51 -7.11 1.00
CA GLY A 76 -15.92 -6.09 0.02
C GLY A 76 -14.80 -5.62 -0.91
N PHE A 77 -13.58 -6.13 -0.74
CA PHE A 77 -12.41 -5.76 -1.52
C PHE A 77 -11.77 -6.97 -2.22
N GLN A 78 -11.21 -6.72 -3.40
CA GLN A 78 -10.31 -7.63 -4.10
C GLN A 78 -9.01 -6.91 -4.44
N VAL A 79 -7.92 -7.66 -4.66
CA VAL A 79 -6.63 -7.07 -5.02
C VAL A 79 -5.95 -7.84 -6.14
N ASN A 80 -5.15 -7.12 -6.91
CA ASN A 80 -4.31 -7.68 -7.96
C ASN A 80 -2.91 -7.06 -7.89
N ARG A 81 -1.87 -7.91 -7.95
CA ARG A 81 -0.46 -7.53 -7.82
C ARG A 81 0.35 -8.09 -8.98
N PRO A 82 0.22 -7.51 -10.20
CA PRO A 82 0.76 -8.10 -11.42
C PRO A 82 2.28 -7.97 -11.56
N ASN A 83 2.92 -7.05 -10.84
CA ASN A 83 4.36 -6.82 -10.87
C ASN A 83 4.81 -6.12 -9.58
N MET A 84 6.12 -5.92 -9.40
CA MET A 84 6.67 -5.25 -8.20
C MET A 84 6.32 -3.76 -8.14
N ALA A 85 5.99 -3.09 -9.24
CA ALA A 85 5.71 -1.67 -9.24
C ALA A 85 4.26 -1.36 -8.84
N GLU A 86 3.28 -2.17 -9.23
CA GLU A 86 1.85 -1.82 -9.16
C GLU A 86 1.01 -2.75 -8.26
N PHE A 87 0.15 -2.18 -7.41
CA PHE A 87 -0.79 -2.93 -6.57
C PHE A 87 -2.19 -2.32 -6.68
N TYR A 88 -3.15 -3.11 -7.17
CA TYR A 88 -4.52 -2.69 -7.44
C TYR A 88 -5.46 -3.16 -6.33
N LEU A 89 -6.42 -2.30 -5.98
CA LEU A 89 -7.51 -2.59 -5.04
C LEU A 89 -8.84 -2.35 -5.74
N ASP A 90 -9.61 -3.41 -5.92
CA ASP A 90 -10.95 -3.36 -6.50
C ASP A 90 -11.99 -3.32 -5.38
N ILE A 91 -12.90 -2.36 -5.49
CA ILE A 91 -14.08 -2.22 -4.64
C ILE A 91 -15.28 -2.52 -5.52
N LEU A 92 -15.92 -3.66 -5.28
CA LEU A 92 -17.06 -4.11 -6.06
C LEU A 92 -18.36 -3.68 -5.38
N SER A 93 -19.32 -3.17 -6.15
CA SER A 93 -20.60 -2.65 -5.64
C SER A 93 -20.40 -1.72 -4.44
N VAL A 94 -19.84 -0.53 -4.71
CA VAL A 94 -19.51 0.48 -3.70
C VAL A 94 -20.72 0.77 -2.79
N LYS A 95 -20.47 0.88 -1.48
CA LYS A 95 -21.45 1.22 -0.46
C LYS A 95 -20.97 2.41 0.37
N LEU A 96 -21.87 3.05 1.11
CA LEU A 96 -21.52 4.15 2.02
C LEU A 96 -20.37 3.83 2.98
N ASN A 97 -20.24 2.59 3.47
CA ASN A 97 -19.15 2.21 4.37
C ASN A 97 -17.76 2.18 3.69
N HIS A 98 -17.69 2.21 2.36
CA HIS A 98 -16.44 2.35 1.61
C HIS A 98 -16.00 3.82 1.49
N SER A 99 -16.80 4.79 1.98
CA SER A 99 -16.39 6.19 2.05
C SER A 99 -15.33 6.39 3.13
N ALA A 100 -14.10 6.68 2.70
CA ALA A 100 -12.92 6.75 3.55
C ALA A 100 -11.73 7.38 2.81
N ILE A 101 -10.64 7.59 3.54
CA ILE A 101 -9.32 7.83 2.94
C ILE A 101 -8.63 6.49 2.74
N TYR A 102 -8.10 6.25 1.55
CA TYR A 102 -7.35 5.06 1.21
C TYR A 102 -5.86 5.39 1.15
N PHE A 103 -5.03 4.58 1.79
CA PHE A 103 -3.58 4.75 1.79
C PHE A 103 -2.90 3.52 1.21
N CYS A 104 -1.96 3.76 0.32
CA CYS A 104 -1.01 2.76 -0.12
C CYS A 104 0.36 2.98 0.51
N ALA A 105 1.05 1.89 0.84
CA ALA A 105 2.44 1.91 1.27
C ALA A 105 3.22 0.76 0.63
N SER A 106 4.55 0.84 0.68
CA SER A 106 5.44 -0.24 0.26
C SER A 106 6.64 -0.38 1.19
N SER A 107 7.21 -1.57 1.28
CA SER A 107 8.42 -1.83 2.07
C SER A 107 9.34 -2.85 1.39
N LEU A 108 10.65 -2.68 1.57
CA LEU A 108 11.65 -3.62 1.06
C LEU A 108 11.58 -4.97 1.78
N ASP A 109 11.37 -4.93 3.10
CA ASP A 109 11.23 -6.09 3.96
C ASP A 109 9.93 -5.96 4.77
N THR A 110 9.37 -7.10 5.17
CA THR A 110 8.36 -7.14 6.23
C THR A 110 9.09 -7.45 7.51
N THR A 111 9.21 -6.47 8.40
CA THR A 111 9.56 -6.79 9.78
C THR A 111 8.50 -7.76 10.26
N LEU A 112 8.89 -9.01 10.50
CA LEU A 112 8.04 -10.02 11.12
C LEU A 112 7.75 -9.47 12.51
N GLN A 113 6.64 -8.75 12.65
CA GLN A 113 6.22 -8.21 13.91
C GLN A 113 5.72 -9.41 14.71
N ARG A 114 6.67 -10.15 15.32
CA ARG A 114 6.37 -11.03 16.43
C ARG A 114 5.68 -10.12 17.42
N HIS A 115 4.38 -10.29 17.59
CA HIS A 115 3.64 -9.74 18.70
C HIS A 115 4.26 -10.30 19.99
N LEU A 116 5.37 -9.71 20.44
CA LEU A 116 5.62 -9.54 21.85
C LEU A 116 4.66 -8.43 22.25
N LEU A 117 3.39 -8.81 22.44
CA LEU A 117 2.48 -8.03 23.24
C LEU A 117 3.22 -7.82 24.55
N SER A 118 3.73 -6.61 24.71
CA SER A 118 4.26 -6.11 25.95
C SER A 118 3.08 -6.10 26.93
N LEU A 119 2.87 -7.23 27.61
CA LEU A 119 2.12 -7.30 28.85
C LEU A 119 2.93 -6.53 29.88
N HIS A 120 2.84 -5.20 29.85
CA HIS A 120 3.15 -4.41 31.02
C HIS A 120 1.86 -4.24 31.83
N LYS A 121 1.97 -4.76 33.05
CA LYS A 121 1.02 -4.76 34.14
C LYS A 121 0.81 -3.36 34.71
#